data_AF-A0A014MGS1-F1
#
_entry.id   AF-A0A014MGS1-F1
#
_cell.length_a   1.000
_cell.length_b   1.000
_cell.length_c   1.000
_cell.angle_alpha   90.00
_cell.angle_beta   90.00
_cell.angle_gamma   90.00
#
_symmetry.space_group_name_H-M   'P 1'
#
loop_
_entity.id
_entity.type
_entity.pdbx_description
1 polymer ?
#
loop_
_entity_poly.entity_id
_entity_poly.type
_entity_poly.pdbx_seq_one_letter_code
_entity_poly.pdbx_strand_id
1 'polypeptide(L)'
;MISKANDALGNASTIKLGGHFKDQYEKSKKGAIIWALIGGAFLLGAIIECLLAVFLTDSLPNINDGNLHYLISRLLIAPLFLIGTWFCANQYVKQKNIIEDYAYKKVLSLSLLSIKDEIEKTGADNTTEFIRAVQNEIMKSPLESLNKKHYNNEVKMLKGIHVHAMNSMISKLDGKNKKKHKNKDADAK
;
A
#
# COMPACT_ATOMS: atom_id res chain seq x y z
N MET A 1 -22.60 -37.05 6.38
CA MET A 1 -21.13 -37.00 6.60
C MET A 1 -20.40 -36.23 5.51
N ILE A 2 -20.81 -36.37 4.24
CA ILE A 2 -20.17 -35.69 3.10
C ILE A 2 -20.21 -34.15 3.22
N SER A 3 -21.33 -33.55 3.65
CA SER A 3 -21.41 -32.07 3.77
C SER A 3 -20.47 -31.51 4.86
N LYS A 4 -20.47 -32.09 6.08
CA LYS A 4 -19.53 -31.70 7.15
C LYS A 4 -18.06 -31.83 6.75
N ALA A 5 -17.72 -32.87 5.97
CA ALA A 5 -16.36 -33.05 5.45
C ALA A 5 -16.00 -31.97 4.43
N ASN A 6 -16.95 -31.56 3.59
CA ASN A 6 -16.76 -30.50 2.60
C ASN A 6 -16.62 -29.11 3.28
N ASP A 7 -17.41 -28.84 4.33
CA ASP A 7 -17.32 -27.60 5.11
C ASP A 7 -16.00 -27.52 5.88
N ALA A 8 -15.58 -28.62 6.51
CA ALA A 8 -14.30 -28.69 7.20
C ALA A 8 -13.12 -28.49 6.24
N LEU A 9 -13.19 -29.05 5.03
CA LEU A 9 -12.17 -28.88 4.00
C LEU A 9 -12.15 -27.44 3.47
N GLY A 10 -13.31 -26.84 3.23
CA GLY A 10 -13.45 -25.44 2.82
C GLY A 10 -12.89 -24.48 3.87
N ASN A 11 -13.23 -24.69 5.14
CA ASN A 11 -12.74 -23.88 6.26
C ASN A 11 -11.22 -24.06 6.44
N ALA A 12 -10.70 -25.29 6.34
CA ALA A 12 -9.26 -25.55 6.38
C ALA A 12 -8.51 -24.86 5.21
N SER A 13 -9.08 -24.87 4.00
CA SER A 13 -8.51 -24.17 2.84
C SER A 13 -8.47 -22.65 3.05
N THR A 14 -9.54 -22.06 3.58
CA THR A 14 -9.62 -20.61 3.86
C THR A 14 -8.67 -20.21 4.99
N ILE A 15 -8.54 -21.02 6.05
CA ILE A 15 -7.57 -20.82 7.14
C ILE A 15 -6.14 -20.91 6.60
N LYS A 16 -5.86 -21.89 5.73
CA LYS A 16 -4.55 -22.05 5.09
C LYS A 16 -4.22 -20.88 4.17
N LEU A 17 -5.20 -20.35 3.45
CA LEU A 17 -5.05 -19.16 2.60
C LEU A 17 -4.75 -17.90 3.44
N GLY A 18 -5.50 -17.67 4.52
CA GLY A 18 -5.23 -16.60 5.48
C GLY A 18 -3.85 -16.74 6.15
N GLY A 19 -3.43 -17.97 6.44
CA GLY A 19 -2.09 -18.32 6.92
C GLY A 19 -1.00 -17.99 5.90
N HIS A 20 -1.21 -18.34 4.62
CA HIS A 20 -0.27 -18.02 3.54
C HIS A 20 -0.07 -16.51 3.38
N PHE A 21 -1.14 -15.70 3.49
CA PHE A 21 -1.01 -14.24 3.48
C PHE A 21 -0.26 -13.71 4.70
N LYS A 22 -0.43 -14.33 5.87
CA LYS A 22 0.34 -13.98 7.08
C LYS A 22 1.83 -14.28 6.90
N ASP A 23 2.19 -15.44 6.36
CA ASP A 23 3.58 -15.82 6.13
C ASP A 23 4.25 -14.93 5.09
N GLN A 24 3.54 -14.58 4.02
CA GLN A 24 4.05 -13.64 3.01
C GLN A 24 4.20 -12.23 3.57
N TYR A 25 3.26 -11.77 4.40
CA TYR A 25 3.39 -10.51 5.12
C TYR A 25 4.65 -10.48 6.00
N GLU A 26 4.93 -11.55 6.75
CA GLU A 26 6.14 -11.62 7.59
C GLU A 26 7.43 -11.68 6.77
N LYS A 27 7.45 -12.43 5.66
CA LYS A 27 8.59 -12.46 4.74
C LYS A 27 8.86 -11.09 4.11
N SER A 28 7.83 -10.41 3.64
CA SER A 28 7.96 -9.05 3.09
C SER A 28 8.38 -8.03 4.15
N LYS A 29 7.90 -8.15 5.41
CA LYS A 29 8.36 -7.31 6.52
C LYS A 29 9.85 -7.50 6.81
N LYS A 30 10.32 -8.75 6.86
CA LYS A 30 11.76 -9.07 7.00
C LYS A 30 12.56 -8.49 5.82
N GLY A 31 12.04 -8.62 4.60
CA GLY A 31 12.62 -7.99 3.41
C GLY A 31 12.76 -6.47 3.56
N ALA A 32 11.68 -5.76 3.91
CA ALA A 32 11.71 -4.31 4.11
C ALA A 32 12.74 -3.87 5.17
N ILE A 33 12.85 -4.61 6.29
CA ILE A 33 13.85 -4.33 7.32
C ILE A 33 15.27 -4.56 6.80
N ILE A 34 15.50 -5.63 6.04
CA ILE A 34 16.80 -5.92 5.41
C ILE A 34 17.19 -4.81 4.43
N TRP A 35 16.26 -4.35 3.57
CA TRP A 35 16.54 -3.24 2.65
C TRP A 35 16.76 -1.90 3.37
N ALA A 36 16.08 -1.66 4.50
CA ALA A 36 16.32 -0.49 5.35
C ALA A 36 17.70 -0.55 6.02
N LEU A 37 18.12 -1.72 6.51
CA LEU A 37 19.45 -1.93 7.09
C LEU A 37 20.55 -1.76 6.05
N ILE A 38 20.40 -2.35 4.86
CA ILE A 38 21.36 -2.22 3.76
C ILE A 38 21.44 -0.76 3.30
N GLY A 39 20.30 -0.08 3.13
CA GLY A 39 20.27 1.35 2.79
C GLY A 39 20.94 2.22 3.86
N GLY A 40 20.72 1.92 5.15
CA GLY A 40 21.39 2.58 6.26
C GLY A 40 22.90 2.35 6.28
N ALA A 41 23.35 1.13 5.98
CA ALA A 41 24.76 0.79 5.87
C ALA A 41 25.45 1.53 4.70
N PHE A 42 24.78 1.68 3.56
CA PHE A 42 25.27 2.48 2.43
C PHE A 42 25.42 3.97 2.79
N LEU A 43 24.48 4.54 3.54
CA LEU A 43 24.58 5.92 4.04
C LEU A 43 25.72 6.10 5.04
N LEU A 44 25.89 5.16 5.98
CA LEU A 44 27.02 5.19 6.92
C LEU A 44 28.36 5.07 6.18
N GLY A 45 28.44 4.20 5.17
CA GLY A 45 29.62 4.09 4.31
C GLY A 45 29.96 5.40 3.61
N ALA A 46 28.97 6.11 3.07
CA ALA A 46 29.18 7.42 2.44
C ALA A 46 29.71 8.47 3.43
N ILE A 47 29.19 8.49 4.67
CA ILE A 47 29.65 9.41 5.72
C ILE A 47 31.07 9.08 6.14
N ILE A 48 31.38 7.80 6.36
CA ILE A 48 32.73 7.34 6.72
C ILE A 48 33.72 7.73 5.63
N GLU A 49 33.37 7.52 4.36
CA GLU A 49 34.23 7.84 3.22
C GLU A 49 34.49 9.36 3.11
N CYS A 50 33.47 10.19 3.36
CA CYS A 50 33.65 11.65 3.44
C CYS A 50 34.55 12.07 4.61
N LEU A 51 34.40 11.47 5.79
CA LEU A 51 35.24 11.78 6.95
C LEU A 51 36.70 11.36 6.73
N LEU A 52 36.91 10.18 6.15
CA LEU A 52 38.24 9.70 5.75
C LEU A 52 38.86 10.59 4.66
N ALA A 53 38.05 11.15 3.76
CA ALA A 53 38.54 12.08 2.74
C ALA A 53 39.06 13.38 3.34
N VAL A 54 38.41 13.91 4.38
CA VAL A 54 38.79 15.18 5.03
C VAL A 54 39.93 14.99 6.03
N PHE A 55 39.85 13.99 6.92
CA PHE A 55 40.86 13.81 7.98
C PHE A 55 42.20 13.25 7.48
N LEU A 56 42.18 12.38 6.47
CA LEU A 56 43.41 11.75 5.99
C LEU A 56 44.21 12.68 5.05
N THR A 57 43.54 13.62 4.38
CA THR A 57 44.20 14.60 3.52
C THR A 57 44.96 15.67 4.30
N ASP A 58 44.47 16.09 5.47
CA ASP A 58 45.19 17.01 6.37
C ASP A 58 46.47 16.42 6.97
N SER A 59 46.55 15.08 7.07
CA SER A 59 47.71 14.38 7.64
C SER A 59 48.85 14.08 6.65
N LEU A 60 48.66 14.40 5.36
CA LEU A 60 49.61 14.10 4.29
C LEU A 60 50.46 15.35 3.96
N PRO A 61 51.77 15.36 4.29
CA PRO A 61 52.64 16.47 3.95
C PRO A 61 52.94 16.44 2.44
N ASN A 62 52.82 17.61 1.81
CA ASN A 62 53.07 17.92 0.39
C ASN A 62 52.00 17.53 -0.62
N ILE A 63 51.43 18.58 -1.21
CA ILE A 63 50.65 18.57 -2.45
C ILE A 63 51.64 18.29 -3.59
N ASN A 64 51.85 17.01 -3.89
CA ASN A 64 52.53 16.55 -5.10
C ASN A 64 51.50 15.88 -6.02
N ASP A 65 51.79 15.74 -7.32
CA ASP A 65 50.87 15.24 -8.37
C ASP A 65 50.15 13.92 -8.03
N GLY A 66 50.66 13.11 -7.09
CA GLY A 66 50.02 11.90 -6.58
C GLY A 66 48.70 12.11 -5.81
N ASN A 67 48.46 13.28 -5.22
CA ASN A 67 47.24 13.56 -4.43
C ASN A 67 46.01 13.86 -5.31
N LEU A 68 46.20 14.36 -6.53
CA LEU A 68 45.09 14.65 -7.44
C LEU A 68 44.39 13.36 -7.89
N HIS A 69 45.17 12.32 -8.20
CA HIS A 69 44.63 11.00 -8.51
C HIS A 69 43.87 10.38 -7.33
N TYR A 70 44.35 10.62 -6.10
CA TYR A 70 43.68 10.16 -4.89
C TYR A 70 42.32 10.85 -4.69
N LEU A 71 42.24 12.18 -4.87
CA LEU A 71 40.98 12.92 -4.76
C LEU A 71 39.96 12.55 -5.86
N ILE A 72 40.42 12.37 -7.10
CA ILE A 72 39.57 11.98 -8.23
C ILE A 72 38.95 10.59 -8.01
N SER A 73 39.73 9.64 -7.50
CA SER A 73 39.23 8.28 -7.24
C SER A 73 38.12 8.24 -6.19
N ARG A 74 38.20 9.07 -5.14
CA ARG A 74 37.13 9.21 -4.14
C ARG A 74 35.92 9.97 -4.66
N LEU A 75 36.13 11.01 -5.47
CA LEU A 75 35.01 11.73 -6.10
C LEU A 75 34.19 10.81 -7.01
N LEU A 76 34.84 9.81 -7.63
CA LEU A 76 34.17 8.78 -8.43
C LEU A 76 33.35 7.79 -7.59
N ILE A 77 33.74 7.52 -6.34
CA ILE A 77 33.07 6.56 -5.46
C ILE A 77 31.80 7.15 -4.84
N ALA A 78 31.79 8.45 -4.55
CA ALA A 78 30.65 9.16 -3.95
C ALA A 78 29.31 8.96 -4.70
N PRO A 79 29.22 9.12 -6.04
CA PRO A 79 27.97 8.89 -6.76
C PRO A 79 27.50 7.43 -6.74
N LEU A 80 28.40 6.43 -6.60
CA LEU A 80 28.01 5.03 -6.44
C LEU A 80 27.20 4.82 -5.15
N PHE A 81 27.60 5.44 -4.05
CA PHE A 81 26.88 5.38 -2.78
C PHE A 81 25.50 6.06 -2.85
N LEU A 82 25.41 7.19 -3.56
CA LEU A 82 24.14 7.89 -3.77
C LEU A 82 23.15 7.06 -4.58
N ILE A 83 23.61 6.43 -5.67
CA ILE A 83 22.78 5.55 -6.50
C ILE A 83 22.36 4.31 -5.71
N GLY A 84 23.27 3.72 -4.93
CA GLY A 84 22.97 2.58 -4.06
C GLY A 84 21.91 2.91 -3.00
N THR A 85 22.03 4.08 -2.36
CA THR A 85 21.05 4.57 -1.38
C THR A 85 19.69 4.83 -2.02
N TRP A 86 19.66 5.48 -3.19
CA TRP A 86 18.44 5.71 -3.96
C TRP A 86 17.74 4.42 -4.35
N PHE A 87 18.50 3.44 -4.84
CA PHE A 87 17.98 2.12 -5.17
C PHE A 87 17.40 1.40 -3.94
N CYS A 88 18.12 1.40 -2.82
CA CYS A 88 17.64 0.80 -1.57
C CYS A 88 16.36 1.48 -1.06
N ALA A 89 16.26 2.81 -1.15
CA ALA A 89 15.05 3.55 -0.80
C ALA A 89 13.86 3.16 -1.70
N ASN A 90 14.07 3.04 -3.01
CA ASN A 90 13.03 2.64 -3.94
C ASN A 90 12.56 1.19 -3.68
N GLN A 91 13.49 0.29 -3.38
CA GLN A 91 13.16 -1.11 -3.02
C GLN A 91 12.43 -1.19 -1.68
N TYR A 92 12.79 -0.36 -0.70
CA TYR A 92 12.07 -0.25 0.57
C TYR A 92 10.61 0.18 0.38
N VAL A 93 10.37 1.22 -0.44
CA VAL A 93 9.00 1.69 -0.75
C VAL A 93 8.18 0.59 -1.43
N LYS A 94 8.76 -0.14 -2.40
CA LYS A 94 8.09 -1.27 -3.04
C LYS A 94 7.71 -2.36 -2.05
N GLN A 95 8.62 -2.72 -1.15
CA GLN A 95 8.34 -3.74 -0.12
C GLN A 95 7.23 -3.29 0.84
N LYS A 96 7.22 -2.02 1.26
CA LYS A 96 6.16 -1.47 2.11
C LYS A 96 4.77 -1.59 1.46
N ASN A 97 4.68 -1.27 0.18
CA ASN A 97 3.41 -1.35 -0.55
C ASN A 97 2.92 -2.80 -0.69
N ILE A 98 3.84 -3.74 -0.91
CA ILE A 98 3.51 -5.18 -0.95
C ILE A 98 2.99 -5.65 0.42
N ILE A 99 3.60 -5.20 1.51
CA ILE A 99 3.15 -5.51 2.88
C ILE A 99 1.72 -5.02 3.11
N GLU A 100 1.38 -3.82 2.64
CA GLU A 100 0.06 -3.22 2.77
C GLU A 100 -1.02 -4.02 2.00
N ASP A 101 -0.71 -4.43 0.76
CA ASP A 101 -1.62 -5.25 -0.05
C ASP A 101 -1.89 -6.63 0.58
N TYR A 102 -0.84 -7.30 1.09
CA TYR A 102 -1.00 -8.57 1.80
C TYR A 102 -1.82 -8.43 3.09
N ALA A 103 -1.67 -7.32 3.82
CA ALA A 103 -2.49 -7.04 4.99
C ALA A 103 -3.97 -6.86 4.61
N TYR A 104 -4.25 -6.13 3.53
CA TYR A 104 -5.60 -5.95 2.99
C TYR A 104 -6.24 -7.29 2.59
N LYS A 105 -5.55 -8.11 1.78
CA LYS A 105 -6.04 -9.43 1.34
C LYS A 105 -6.29 -10.39 2.51
N LYS A 106 -5.46 -10.34 3.55
CA LYS A 106 -5.67 -11.11 4.78
C LYS A 106 -6.96 -10.70 5.50
N VAL A 107 -7.19 -9.40 5.71
CA VAL A 107 -8.40 -8.92 6.38
C VAL A 107 -9.66 -9.26 5.56
N LEU A 108 -9.57 -9.12 4.24
CA LEU A 108 -10.66 -9.44 3.33
C LEU A 108 -11.03 -10.94 3.36
N SER A 109 -10.04 -11.83 3.34
CA SER A 109 -10.29 -13.28 3.44
C SER A 109 -10.85 -13.71 4.79
N LEU A 110 -10.42 -13.09 5.89
CA LEU A 110 -10.98 -13.34 7.22
C LEU A 110 -12.43 -12.83 7.34
N SER A 111 -12.73 -11.66 6.78
CA SER A 111 -14.09 -11.12 6.69
C SER A 111 -15.01 -12.05 5.89
N LEU A 112 -14.55 -12.55 4.74
CA LEU A 112 -15.30 -13.51 3.94
C LEU A 112 -15.59 -14.81 4.71
N LEU A 113 -14.62 -15.32 5.46
CA LEU A 113 -14.80 -16.50 6.30
C LEU A 113 -15.85 -16.26 7.39
N SER A 114 -15.81 -15.09 8.05
CA SER A 114 -16.80 -14.70 9.07
C SER A 114 -18.20 -14.60 8.48
N ILE A 115 -18.31 -13.96 7.30
CA ILE A 115 -19.59 -13.82 6.59
C ILE A 115 -20.11 -15.19 6.18
N LYS A 116 -19.28 -16.08 5.64
CA LYS A 116 -19.65 -17.47 5.34
C LYS A 116 -20.19 -18.20 6.58
N ASP A 117 -19.50 -18.10 7.72
CA ASP A 117 -19.92 -18.72 8.98
C ASP A 117 -21.25 -18.16 9.50
N GLU A 118 -21.52 -16.87 9.27
CA GLU A 118 -22.78 -16.22 9.65
C GLU A 118 -23.94 -16.58 8.71
N ILE A 119 -23.67 -16.78 7.41
CA ILE A 119 -24.64 -17.24 6.42
C ILE A 119 -25.03 -18.69 6.66
N GLU A 120 -24.08 -19.58 6.98
CA GLU A 120 -24.36 -20.97 7.33
C GLU A 120 -25.24 -21.09 8.58
N LYS A 121 -25.12 -20.14 9.52
CA LYS A 121 -25.96 -20.08 10.73
C LYS A 121 -27.34 -19.46 10.49
N THR A 122 -27.46 -18.52 9.56
CA THR A 122 -28.67 -17.68 9.37
C THR A 122 -29.50 -18.10 8.15
N GLY A 123 -28.96 -18.92 7.24
CA GLY A 123 -29.68 -19.46 6.08
C GLY A 123 -30.00 -18.43 5.00
N ALA A 124 -29.12 -17.45 4.77
CA ALA A 124 -29.37 -16.36 3.82
C ALA A 124 -29.02 -16.74 2.36
N ASP A 125 -30.05 -16.81 1.50
CA ASP A 125 -29.98 -17.35 0.12
C ASP A 125 -29.28 -16.45 -0.93
N ASN A 126 -28.91 -15.20 -0.60
CA ASN A 126 -28.47 -14.19 -1.58
C ASN A 126 -26.99 -13.78 -1.49
N THR A 127 -26.11 -14.63 -0.98
CA THR A 127 -24.72 -14.27 -0.63
C THR A 127 -23.69 -14.65 -1.69
N THR A 128 -24.11 -15.45 -2.67
CA THR A 128 -23.27 -15.95 -3.77
C THR A 128 -22.65 -14.82 -4.62
N GLU A 129 -23.35 -13.72 -4.82
CA GLU A 129 -22.85 -12.57 -5.59
C GLU A 129 -21.75 -11.82 -4.83
N PHE A 130 -21.92 -11.64 -3.52
CA PHE A 130 -20.92 -11.05 -2.64
C PHE A 130 -19.65 -11.92 -2.54
N ILE A 131 -19.82 -13.24 -2.37
CA ILE A 131 -18.71 -14.19 -2.33
C ILE A 131 -17.91 -14.16 -3.63
N ARG A 132 -18.59 -14.10 -4.79
CA ARG A 132 -17.94 -13.98 -6.09
C ARG A 132 -17.17 -12.67 -6.26
N ALA A 133 -17.73 -11.55 -5.79
CA ALA A 133 -17.04 -10.26 -5.83
C ALA A 133 -15.77 -10.26 -4.99
N VAL A 134 -15.81 -10.81 -3.77
CA VAL A 134 -14.64 -10.91 -2.90
C VAL A 134 -13.59 -11.89 -3.44
N GLN A 135 -14.01 -13.03 -3.99
CA GLN A 135 -13.11 -13.97 -4.64
C GLN A 135 -12.36 -13.33 -5.82
N ASN A 136 -13.05 -12.52 -6.62
CA ASN A 136 -12.46 -11.80 -7.74
C ASN A 136 -11.41 -10.78 -7.28
N GLU A 137 -11.66 -10.11 -6.15
CA GLU A 137 -10.73 -9.14 -5.56
C GLU A 137 -9.49 -9.79 -4.92
N ILE A 138 -9.66 -10.97 -4.30
CA ILE A 138 -8.53 -11.75 -3.76
C ILE A 138 -7.63 -12.26 -4.89
N MET A 139 -8.21 -12.68 -6.03
CA MET A 139 -7.48 -13.23 -7.19
C MET A 139 -6.77 -12.18 -8.05
N LYS A 140 -7.11 -10.88 -7.93
CA LYS A 140 -6.36 -9.80 -8.62
C LYS A 140 -4.88 -9.80 -8.23
N SER A 141 -4.03 -9.60 -9.22
CA SER A 141 -2.58 -9.57 -9.05
C SER A 141 -2.16 -8.42 -8.11
N PRO A 142 -1.24 -8.64 -7.17
CA PRO A 142 -0.72 -7.60 -6.27
C PRO A 142 -0.03 -6.44 -7.01
N LEU A 143 0.29 -6.61 -8.30
CA LEU A 143 0.89 -5.57 -9.17
C LEU A 143 -0.14 -4.60 -9.78
N GLU A 144 -1.43 -4.90 -9.70
CA GLU A 144 -2.49 -4.09 -10.31
C GLU A 144 -2.98 -2.98 -9.38
N SER A 145 -3.00 -3.23 -8.06
CA SER A 145 -3.15 -2.20 -7.01
C SER A 145 -1.93 -1.25 -6.95
N LEU A 146 -0.76 -1.72 -7.39
CA LEU A 146 0.48 -0.94 -7.52
C LEU A 146 0.47 0.04 -8.71
N ASN A 147 -0.50 -0.02 -9.61
CA ASN A 147 -0.57 0.97 -10.69
C ASN A 147 -1.05 2.30 -10.09
N LYS A 148 -0.17 3.30 -10.04
CA LYS A 148 -0.46 4.68 -9.58
C LYS A 148 -1.71 5.28 -10.26
N LYS A 149 -2.07 4.76 -11.44
CA LYS A 149 -3.30 5.08 -12.19
C LYS A 149 -4.58 4.58 -11.50
N HIS A 150 -4.54 3.45 -10.79
CA HIS A 150 -5.68 2.90 -10.04
C HIS A 150 -5.97 3.72 -8.78
N TYR A 151 -4.96 4.01 -7.96
CA TYR A 151 -5.10 4.91 -6.79
C TYR A 151 -5.60 6.31 -7.19
N ASN A 152 -5.02 6.91 -8.24
CA ASN A 152 -5.52 8.20 -8.73
C ASN A 152 -6.95 8.12 -9.27
N ASN A 153 -7.36 7.00 -9.88
CA ASN A 153 -8.73 6.80 -10.31
C ASN A 153 -9.69 6.64 -9.13
N GLU A 154 -9.32 5.87 -8.09
CA GLU A 154 -10.14 5.73 -6.87
C GLU A 154 -10.27 7.06 -6.12
N VAL A 155 -9.18 7.81 -5.94
CA VAL A 155 -9.23 9.15 -5.33
C VAL A 155 -10.08 10.11 -6.17
N LYS A 156 -10.00 10.04 -7.50
CA LYS A 156 -10.83 10.84 -8.40
C LYS A 156 -12.31 10.43 -8.33
N MET A 157 -12.59 9.15 -8.20
CA MET A 157 -13.94 8.61 -8.06
C MET A 157 -14.56 8.97 -6.71
N LEU A 158 -13.80 8.84 -5.61
CA LEU A 158 -14.20 9.26 -4.26
C LEU A 158 -14.48 10.76 -4.19
N LYS A 159 -13.63 11.60 -4.79
CA LYS A 159 -13.89 13.04 -4.92
C LYS A 159 -15.15 13.30 -5.74
N GLY A 160 -15.36 12.57 -6.84
CA GLY A 160 -16.57 12.66 -7.66
C GLY A 160 -17.84 12.29 -6.90
N ILE A 161 -17.82 11.20 -6.12
CA ILE A 161 -18.92 10.76 -5.27
C ILE A 161 -19.22 11.80 -4.18
N HIS A 162 -18.19 12.34 -3.54
CA HIS A 162 -18.36 13.38 -2.51
C HIS A 162 -18.99 14.65 -3.10
N VAL A 163 -18.51 15.11 -4.26
CA VAL A 163 -19.07 16.28 -4.96
C VAL A 163 -20.51 16.01 -5.42
N HIS A 164 -20.80 14.82 -5.95
CA HIS A 164 -22.16 14.45 -6.35
C HIS A 164 -23.11 14.39 -5.16
N ALA A 165 -22.68 13.79 -4.04
CA ALA A 165 -23.44 13.74 -2.80
C ALA A 165 -23.73 15.16 -2.28
N MET A 166 -22.72 16.03 -2.26
CA MET A 166 -22.84 17.43 -1.84
C MET A 166 -23.79 18.21 -2.75
N ASN A 167 -23.67 18.06 -4.07
CA ASN A 167 -24.58 18.68 -5.03
C ASN A 167 -26.01 18.14 -4.92
N SER A 168 -26.20 16.86 -4.62
CA SER A 168 -27.52 16.27 -4.40
C SER A 168 -28.17 16.76 -3.10
N MET A 169 -27.37 17.09 -2.07
CA MET A 169 -27.85 17.71 -0.85
C MET A 169 -28.21 19.18 -1.09
N ILE A 170 -27.38 19.93 -1.84
CA ILE A 170 -27.64 21.32 -2.21
C ILE A 170 -28.90 21.41 -3.07
N SER A 171 -29.09 20.53 -4.05
CA SER A 171 -30.30 20.52 -4.88
C SER A 171 -31.55 20.12 -4.11
N LYS A 172 -31.43 19.21 -3.14
CA LYS A 172 -32.52 18.90 -2.19
C LYS A 172 -32.83 20.09 -1.27
N LEU A 173 -31.83 20.85 -0.84
CA LEU A 173 -32.01 22.08 -0.05
C LEU A 173 -32.66 23.19 -0.88
N ASP A 174 -32.20 23.42 -2.11
CA ASP A 174 -32.77 24.40 -3.05
C ASP A 174 -34.21 24.03 -3.46
N GLY A 175 -34.45 22.75 -3.77
CA GLY A 175 -35.78 22.23 -4.08
C GLY A 175 -36.76 22.31 -2.89
N LYS A 176 -36.26 22.14 -1.65
CA LYS A 176 -37.05 22.34 -0.43
C LYS A 176 -37.34 23.82 -0.17
N ASN A 177 -36.42 24.72 -0.54
CA ASN A 177 -36.61 26.17 -0.42
C ASN A 177 -37.62 26.70 -1.45
N LYS A 178 -37.57 26.22 -2.70
CA LYS A 178 -38.56 26.55 -3.75
C LYS A 178 -39.96 26.01 -3.45
N LYS A 179 -40.09 24.80 -2.91
CA LYS A 179 -41.39 24.26 -2.46
C LYS A 179 -41.98 25.06 -1.29
N LYS A 180 -41.14 25.55 -0.38
CA LYS A 180 -41.57 26.37 0.77
C LYS A 180 -42.07 27.76 0.35
N HIS A 181 -41.53 28.32 -0.73
CA HIS A 181 -42.03 29.58 -1.31
C HIS A 181 -43.37 29.37 -2.02
N LYS A 182 -43.46 28.35 -2.89
CA LYS A 182 -44.68 28.04 -3.66
C LYS A 182 -45.91 27.72 -2.80
N ASN A 183 -45.72 27.12 -1.62
CA ASN A 183 -46.83 26.82 -0.71
C ASN A 183 -47.29 28.04 0.09
N LYS A 184 -46.41 29.01 0.37
CA LYS A 184 -46.80 30.29 1.01
C LYS A 184 -47.58 31.20 0.06
N ASP A 185 -47.30 31.13 -1.22
CA ASP A 185 -47.97 31.93 -2.26
C ASP A 185 -49.35 31.35 -2.66
N ALA A 186 -49.65 30.09 -2.28
CA ALA A 186 -50.93 29.41 -2.55
C ALA A 186 -51.94 29.51 -1.39
N ASP A 187 -51.48 29.71 -0.15
CA ASP A 187 -52.34 29.92 1.03
C ASP A 187 -52.74 31.39 1.24
N ALA A 188 -52.24 32.32 0.41
CA ALA A 188 -52.50 33.76 0.51
C ALA A 188 -53.51 34.28 -0.53
N LYS A 189 -54.28 33.39 -1.17
CA LYS A 189 -55.29 33.74 -2.18
C LYS A 189 -56.58 32.97 -1.93
#